data_AF-A0A535YSL9-F1
#
_entry.id   AF-A0A535YSL9-F1
#
_cell.length_a   1.000
_cell.length_b   1.000
_cell.length_c   1.000
_cell.angle_alpha   90.00
_cell.angle_beta   90.00
_cell.angle_gamma   90.00
#
_symmetry.space_group_name_H-M   'P 1'
#
loop_
_entity.id
_entity.type
_entity.pdbx_description
1 polymer ?
#
loop_
_entity_poly.entity_id
_entity_poly.type
_entity_poly.pdbx_seq_one_letter_code
_entity_poly.pdbx_strand_id
1 'polypeptide(L)'
;MTPAVGYRFWRVDPDDAWTRGRLQSPVAETLWPPLETLDAECQTRPGLRLARAGLHRADELRVSPEPGCSCGIYAYHDIAPMTRALREEPYMFGGAVLCWGRIVIHPEGLRAEHARPLALCRPESPGVLQRTAPLLEHVTREYAIPLLELKDLVTYASEFGASYKPDPSEPQPRTIDRVRNAVSFRQLVRRLGKAIGG
;
A
#
# COMPACT_ATOMS: atom_id res chain seq x y z
N MET A 1 13.29 11.57 11.15
CA MET A 1 13.20 10.77 9.91
C MET A 1 12.58 11.67 8.86
N THR A 2 13.14 11.76 7.66
CA THR A 2 12.57 12.59 6.58
C THR A 2 11.21 12.02 6.16
N PRO A 3 10.20 12.85 5.82
CA PRO A 3 8.96 12.34 5.23
C PRO A 3 9.23 11.46 4.01
N ALA A 4 8.51 10.35 3.90
CA ALA A 4 8.54 9.46 2.77
C ALA A 4 7.48 9.82 1.75
N VAL A 5 7.77 9.59 0.48
CA VAL A 5 6.76 9.58 -0.57
C VAL A 5 6.37 8.14 -0.91
N GLY A 6 5.08 7.92 -1.06
CA GLY A 6 4.54 6.68 -1.61
C GLY A 6 3.43 6.94 -2.62
N TYR A 7 2.97 5.87 -3.25
CA TYR A 7 1.90 5.91 -4.24
C TYR A 7 0.76 5.00 -3.82
N ARG A 8 -0.48 5.43 -3.96
CA ARG A 8 -1.64 4.63 -3.57
C ARG A 8 -2.84 4.98 -4.42
N PHE A 9 -3.85 4.14 -4.31
CA PHE A 9 -5.16 4.44 -4.85
C PHE A 9 -6.21 4.52 -3.74
N TRP A 10 -7.24 5.28 -4.02
CA TRP A 10 -8.40 5.47 -3.16
C TRP A 10 -9.66 5.13 -3.94
N ARG A 11 -10.66 4.65 -3.20
CA ARG A 11 -12.03 4.58 -3.71
C ARG A 11 -12.70 5.94 -3.48
N VAL A 12 -13.50 6.38 -4.45
CA VAL A 12 -14.27 7.63 -4.40
C VAL A 12 -15.64 7.38 -5.01
N ASP A 13 -16.55 6.88 -4.20
CA ASP A 13 -17.90 6.57 -4.63
C ASP A 13 -18.85 7.75 -4.34
N PRO A 14 -19.40 8.43 -5.37
CA PRO A 14 -20.32 9.54 -5.17
C PRO A 14 -21.68 9.11 -4.59
N ASP A 15 -22.08 7.86 -4.78
CA ASP A 15 -23.35 7.31 -4.33
C ASP A 15 -23.26 6.72 -2.91
N ASP A 16 -22.05 6.61 -2.35
CA ASP A 16 -21.85 6.18 -0.97
C ASP A 16 -22.24 7.31 0.00
N ALA A 17 -23.44 7.20 0.56
CA ALA A 17 -24.02 8.18 1.48
C ALA A 17 -23.16 8.46 2.74
N TRP A 18 -22.30 7.52 3.14
CA TRP A 18 -21.41 7.69 4.30
C TRP A 18 -20.23 8.60 3.98
N THR A 19 -19.65 8.42 2.80
CA THR A 19 -18.38 9.05 2.43
C THR A 19 -18.55 10.24 1.51
N ARG A 20 -19.66 10.28 0.76
CA ARG A 20 -20.11 11.39 -0.08
C ARG A 20 -19.06 11.81 -1.09
N GLY A 21 -18.46 10.84 -1.79
CA GLY A 21 -17.44 11.12 -2.80
C GLY A 21 -16.09 11.56 -2.24
N ARG A 22 -15.77 11.26 -0.98
CA ARG A 22 -14.44 11.49 -0.39
C ARG A 22 -13.51 10.29 -0.57
N LEU A 23 -12.20 10.54 -0.44
CA LEU A 23 -11.14 9.54 -0.56
C LEU A 23 -11.27 8.46 0.53
N GLN A 24 -11.32 7.20 0.12
CA GLN A 24 -11.48 6.05 1.00
C GLN A 24 -10.38 5.02 0.80
N SER A 25 -10.08 4.28 1.85
CA SER A 25 -9.32 3.04 1.71
C SER A 25 -10.13 2.03 0.89
N PRO A 26 -9.53 1.42 -0.15
CA PRO A 26 -10.19 0.36 -0.94
C PRO A 26 -10.48 -0.91 -0.16
N VAL A 27 -9.72 -1.17 0.91
CA VAL A 27 -9.69 -2.45 1.63
C VAL A 27 -10.01 -2.32 3.12
N ALA A 28 -10.24 -1.10 3.61
CA ALA A 28 -10.54 -0.83 5.01
C ALA A 28 -11.62 0.26 5.13
N GLU A 29 -12.34 0.29 6.24
CA GLU A 29 -13.31 1.35 6.54
C GLU A 29 -12.60 2.61 7.05
N THR A 30 -11.76 3.18 6.20
CA THR A 30 -10.99 4.38 6.54
C THR A 30 -11.31 5.46 5.53
N LEU A 31 -11.92 6.53 6.04
CA LEU A 31 -12.14 7.76 5.33
C LEU A 31 -10.92 8.67 5.52
N TRP A 32 -10.43 9.26 4.44
CA TRP A 32 -9.33 10.21 4.50
C TRP A 32 -9.89 11.61 4.74
N PRO A 33 -9.48 12.32 5.80
CA PRO A 33 -10.00 13.64 6.06
C PRO A 33 -9.45 14.65 5.04
N PRO A 34 -10.28 15.58 4.52
CA PRO A 34 -9.79 16.68 3.70
C PRO A 34 -8.90 17.62 4.52
N LEU A 35 -7.82 18.11 3.92
CA LEU A 35 -6.89 19.11 4.51
C LEU A 35 -6.15 18.69 5.80
N GLU A 36 -6.51 17.56 6.39
CA GLU A 36 -5.95 17.05 7.63
C GLU A 36 -5.02 15.86 7.40
N THR A 37 -4.31 15.49 8.47
CA THR A 37 -3.51 14.27 8.50
C THR A 37 -4.42 13.08 8.77
N LEU A 38 -4.20 11.97 8.06
CA LEU A 38 -4.74 10.69 8.48
C LEU A 38 -3.75 10.02 9.43
N ASP A 39 -4.25 9.61 10.59
CA ASP A 39 -3.50 8.82 11.57
C ASP A 39 -3.85 7.34 11.46
N ALA A 40 -2.83 6.50 11.58
CA ALA A 40 -2.99 5.06 11.57
C ALA A 40 -3.50 4.58 12.92
N GLU A 41 -4.66 3.93 12.91
CA GLU A 41 -5.24 3.33 14.10
C GLU A 41 -5.35 1.81 13.96
N CYS A 42 -5.19 1.09 15.08
CA CYS A 42 -5.48 -0.33 15.12
C CYS A 42 -7.00 -0.54 15.14
N GLN A 43 -7.52 -1.28 14.16
CA GLN A 43 -8.97 -1.52 14.07
C GLN A 43 -9.40 -2.61 15.05
N THR A 44 -10.29 -2.25 15.97
CA THR A 44 -10.86 -3.14 16.99
C THR A 44 -12.16 -3.82 16.54
N ARG A 45 -12.70 -3.42 15.39
CA ARG A 45 -13.93 -3.97 14.79
C ARG A 45 -13.65 -4.45 13.37
N PRO A 46 -14.27 -5.55 12.92
CA PRO A 46 -14.24 -5.94 11.50
C PRO A 46 -14.82 -4.80 10.68
N GLY A 47 -13.97 -4.12 9.91
CA GLY A 47 -14.46 -3.20 8.90
C GLY A 47 -15.34 -3.96 7.92
N LEU A 48 -16.56 -3.52 7.66
CA LEU A 48 -17.57 -4.23 6.87
C LEU A 48 -17.16 -4.50 5.41
N ARG A 49 -16.05 -3.92 4.92
CA ARG A 49 -15.75 -3.91 3.47
C ARG A 49 -14.71 -4.94 3.00
N LEU A 50 -13.75 -5.37 3.82
CA LEU A 50 -12.84 -6.48 3.49
C LEU A 50 -12.00 -6.87 4.72
N ALA A 51 -12.52 -7.79 5.55
CA ALA A 51 -11.83 -8.30 6.74
C ALA A 51 -10.63 -9.20 6.38
N ARG A 52 -9.60 -8.66 5.73
CA ARG A 52 -8.31 -9.33 5.48
C ARG A 52 -7.17 -8.82 6.34
N ALA A 53 -7.29 -7.61 6.90
CA ALA A 53 -6.38 -7.16 7.96
C ALA A 53 -6.80 -7.89 9.24
N GLY A 54 -5.88 -8.64 9.84
CA GLY A 54 -6.15 -9.35 11.10
C GLY A 54 -6.67 -8.35 12.13
N LEU A 55 -7.79 -8.69 12.78
CA LEU A 55 -8.28 -7.87 13.88
C LEU A 55 -7.30 -7.98 15.04
N HIS A 56 -6.76 -6.83 15.45
CA HIS A 56 -5.90 -6.73 16.61
C HIS A 56 -6.49 -5.67 17.53
N ARG A 57 -6.67 -6.02 18.80
CA ARG A 57 -7.18 -5.07 19.80
C ARG A 57 -6.18 -3.91 19.87
N ALA A 58 -6.68 -2.67 19.86
CA ALA A 58 -5.89 -1.51 20.20
C ALA A 58 -5.32 -1.76 21.60
N ASP A 59 -4.01 -1.87 21.67
CA ASP A 59 -3.25 -1.93 22.90
C ASP A 59 -2.75 -0.50 23.11
N GLU A 60 -3.13 0.15 24.21
CA GLU A 60 -2.73 1.53 24.51
C GLU A 60 -1.19 1.68 24.54
N LEU A 61 -0.46 0.58 24.71
CA LEU A 61 1.00 0.52 24.66
C LEU A 61 1.57 0.29 23.26
N ARG A 62 0.74 -0.09 22.26
CA ARG A 62 1.18 -0.37 20.88
C ARG A 62 0.55 0.61 19.90
N VAL A 63 1.43 1.36 19.25
CA VAL A 63 1.02 2.42 18.34
C VAL A 63 1.28 1.97 16.89
N SER A 64 0.27 2.09 16.03
CA SER A 64 0.32 1.62 14.63
C SER A 64 1.18 2.54 13.74
N PRO A 65 1.96 2.03 12.78
CA PRO A 65 2.20 0.62 12.47
C PRO A 65 3.27 0.02 13.40
N GLU A 66 2.94 -1.12 14.00
CA GLU A 66 3.94 -2.04 14.59
C GLU A 66 4.32 -3.10 13.54
N PRO A 67 5.58 -3.56 13.44
CA PRO A 67 6.00 -4.59 12.49
C PRO A 67 5.14 -5.86 12.53
N GLY A 68 4.71 -6.29 13.72
CA GLY A 68 3.88 -7.49 13.92
C GLY A 68 2.36 -7.29 13.76
N CYS A 69 1.90 -6.06 13.57
CA CYS A 69 0.51 -5.74 13.28
C CYS A 69 0.34 -5.57 11.77
N SER A 70 -0.88 -5.69 11.22
CA SER A 70 -1.20 -5.33 9.82
C SER A 70 -1.80 -3.93 9.66
N CYS A 71 -2.02 -3.20 10.76
CA CYS A 71 -2.56 -1.83 10.71
C CYS A 71 -1.51 -0.82 10.23
N GLY A 72 -1.95 0.31 9.70
CA GLY A 72 -1.06 1.31 9.09
C GLY A 72 -1.60 1.85 7.79
N ILE A 73 -1.04 2.98 7.35
CA ILE A 73 -1.40 3.60 6.09
C ILE A 73 -0.49 3.06 4.99
N TYR A 74 -1.05 2.25 4.11
CA TYR A 74 -0.32 1.60 3.03
C TYR A 74 -0.06 2.55 1.86
N ALA A 75 1.15 2.46 1.31
CA ALA A 75 1.54 3.07 0.05
C ALA A 75 2.60 2.21 -0.66
N TYR A 76 2.54 2.12 -1.98
CA TYR A 76 3.58 1.51 -2.80
C TYR A 76 4.81 2.39 -2.88
N HIS A 77 5.96 1.76 -3.11
CA HIS A 77 7.20 2.48 -3.41
C HIS A 77 7.21 3.13 -4.79
N ASP A 78 6.43 2.56 -5.72
CA ASP A 78 6.45 2.90 -7.14
C ASP A 78 5.04 3.04 -7.70
N ILE A 79 4.92 3.80 -8.79
CA ILE A 79 3.65 4.00 -9.51
C ILE A 79 3.19 2.73 -10.23
N ALA A 80 4.10 1.85 -10.65
CA ALA A 80 3.75 0.69 -11.48
C ALA A 80 2.84 -0.35 -10.76
N PRO A 81 3.11 -0.73 -9.50
CA PRO A 81 2.17 -1.55 -8.72
C PRO A 81 0.80 -0.87 -8.54
N MET A 82 0.78 0.44 -8.27
CA MET A 82 -0.45 1.21 -8.13
C MET A 82 -1.29 1.18 -9.41
N THR A 83 -0.69 1.48 -10.57
CA THR A 83 -1.40 1.53 -11.85
C THR A 83 -1.90 0.15 -12.28
N ARG A 84 -1.13 -0.91 -11.98
CA ARG A 84 -1.57 -2.30 -12.21
C ARG A 84 -2.84 -2.64 -11.42
N ALA A 85 -2.95 -2.15 -10.19
CA ALA A 85 -4.09 -2.40 -9.32
C ALA A 85 -5.35 -1.59 -9.69
N LEU A 86 -5.21 -0.51 -10.45
CA LEU A 86 -6.30 0.38 -10.85
C LEU A 86 -7.11 -0.09 -12.08
N ARG A 87 -6.67 -1.14 -12.79
CA ARG A 87 -7.18 -1.45 -14.14
C ARG A 87 -8.71 -1.55 -14.19
N GLU A 88 -9.31 -0.58 -14.89
CA GLU A 88 -10.71 -0.47 -15.32
C GLU A 88 -11.78 -0.25 -14.24
N GLU A 89 -11.39 -0.10 -12.98
CA GLU A 89 -12.35 0.15 -11.91
C GLU A 89 -12.82 1.62 -11.93
N PRO A 90 -14.10 1.91 -12.26
CA PRO A 90 -14.64 3.24 -12.09
C PRO A 90 -14.56 3.62 -10.60
N TYR A 91 -14.37 4.90 -10.31
CA TYR A 91 -14.31 5.42 -8.94
C TYR A 91 -13.08 5.01 -8.12
N MET A 92 -12.02 4.52 -8.78
CA MET A 92 -10.73 4.25 -8.15
C MET A 92 -9.67 5.21 -8.72
N PHE A 93 -9.10 6.05 -7.87
CA PHE A 93 -8.16 7.09 -8.29
C PHE A 93 -6.79 6.88 -7.66
N GLY A 94 -5.76 6.88 -8.50
CA GLY A 94 -4.36 6.82 -8.08
C GLY A 94 -3.83 8.19 -7.69
N GLY A 95 -2.72 8.20 -6.96
CA GLY A 95 -2.02 9.42 -6.62
C GLY A 95 -0.82 9.21 -5.70
N ALA A 96 -0.21 10.33 -5.33
CA ALA A 96 0.94 10.36 -4.43
C ALA A 96 0.49 10.71 -3.01
N VAL A 97 1.22 10.19 -2.03
CA VAL A 97 0.95 10.39 -0.62
C VAL A 97 2.25 10.68 0.13
N LEU A 98 2.21 11.66 1.02
CA LEU A 98 3.26 11.94 1.98
C LEU A 98 3.03 11.08 3.21
N CYS A 99 4.07 10.43 3.70
CA CYS A 99 4.03 9.49 4.81
C CYS A 99 5.10 9.84 5.85
N TRP A 100 4.75 9.87 7.14
CA TRP A 100 5.70 10.18 8.21
C TRP A 100 5.33 9.52 9.54
N GLY A 101 6.10 9.83 10.58
CA GLY A 101 6.04 9.16 11.88
C GLY A 101 6.78 7.82 11.84
N ARG A 102 6.22 6.79 12.47
CA ARG A 102 6.70 5.41 12.32
C ARG A 102 6.42 4.88 10.92
N ILE A 103 7.43 4.28 10.31
CA ILE A 103 7.34 3.68 8.99
C ILE A 103 7.84 2.24 9.05
N VAL A 104 7.03 1.31 8.54
CA VAL A 104 7.41 -0.09 8.32
C VAL A 104 7.55 -0.32 6.82
N ILE A 105 8.77 -0.62 6.38
CA ILE A 105 9.10 -0.89 4.97
C ILE A 105 8.83 -2.36 4.66
N HIS A 106 8.18 -2.60 3.53
CA HIS A 106 7.90 -3.91 2.93
C HIS A 106 8.52 -3.98 1.53
N PRO A 107 8.58 -5.16 0.89
CA PRO A 107 9.18 -5.27 -0.44
C PRO A 107 8.53 -4.40 -1.54
N GLU A 108 7.20 -4.26 -1.53
CA GLU A 108 6.45 -3.52 -2.57
C GLU A 108 6.03 -2.11 -2.15
N GLY A 109 6.18 -1.77 -0.87
CA GLY A 109 5.66 -0.54 -0.31
C GLY A 109 5.97 -0.37 1.17
N LEU A 110 5.28 0.57 1.80
CA LEU A 110 5.45 0.89 3.20
C LEU A 110 4.10 1.00 3.90
N ARG A 111 4.16 0.99 5.23
CA ARG A 111 3.07 1.40 6.10
C ARG A 111 3.55 2.57 6.95
N ALA A 112 2.75 3.62 7.02
CA ALA A 112 3.05 4.81 7.80
C ALA A 112 2.08 5.01 8.96
N GLU A 113 2.55 5.71 9.99
CA GLU A 113 1.75 6.21 11.11
C GLU A 113 0.87 7.37 10.66
N HIS A 114 1.45 8.32 9.92
CA HIS A 114 0.74 9.50 9.46
C HIS A 114 0.82 9.58 7.94
N ALA A 115 -0.25 10.06 7.31
CA ALA A 115 -0.21 10.35 5.90
C ALA A 115 -1.13 11.49 5.46
N ARG A 116 -0.77 12.11 4.34
CA ARG A 116 -1.59 13.12 3.66
C ARG A 116 -1.50 12.96 2.13
N PRO A 117 -2.61 13.02 1.38
CA PRO A 117 -2.56 13.03 -0.08
C PRO A 117 -1.76 14.23 -0.58
N LEU A 118 -0.89 14.02 -1.56
CA LEU A 118 -0.15 15.09 -2.23
C LEU A 118 -0.79 15.49 -3.55
N ALA A 119 -1.25 14.51 -4.33
CA ALA A 119 -1.85 14.73 -5.64
C ALA A 119 -2.68 13.51 -6.04
N LEU A 120 -3.66 13.71 -6.93
CA LEU A 120 -4.29 12.64 -7.70
C LEU A 120 -3.76 12.65 -9.13
N CYS A 121 -3.74 11.48 -9.78
CA CYS A 121 -3.43 11.38 -11.21
C CYS A 121 -4.68 11.10 -12.04
N ARG A 122 -4.74 11.67 -13.25
CA ARG A 122 -5.80 11.40 -14.23
C ARG A 122 -5.79 9.91 -14.64
N PRO A 123 -6.97 9.26 -14.74
CA PRO A 123 -7.07 7.93 -15.32
C PRO A 123 -6.56 7.93 -16.77
N GLU A 124 -5.77 6.91 -17.14
CA GLU A 124 -5.25 6.77 -18.51
C GLU A 124 -6.33 6.35 -19.52
N SER A 125 -7.40 5.69 -19.05
CA SER A 125 -8.53 5.28 -19.90
C SER A 125 -9.43 6.48 -20.20
N PRO A 126 -9.59 6.89 -21.49
CA PRO A 126 -10.42 8.05 -21.86
C PRO A 126 -11.86 7.93 -21.40
N GLY A 127 -12.44 6.72 -21.46
CA GLY A 127 -13.82 6.49 -21.02
C GLY A 127 -14.00 6.63 -19.52
N VAL A 128 -13.01 6.21 -18.72
CA VAL A 128 -13.04 6.42 -17.26
C VAL A 128 -12.88 7.91 -16.97
N LEU A 129 -11.88 8.57 -17.57
CA LEU A 129 -11.62 9.99 -17.39
C LEU A 129 -12.86 10.85 -17.69
N GLN A 130 -13.53 10.62 -18.82
CA GLN A 130 -14.73 11.37 -19.19
C GLN A 130 -15.86 11.22 -18.16
N ARG A 131 -16.08 9.99 -17.65
CA ARG A 131 -17.14 9.73 -16.66
C ARG A 131 -16.81 10.29 -15.29
N THR A 132 -15.54 10.31 -14.89
CA THR A 132 -15.12 10.69 -13.53
C THR A 132 -14.56 12.10 -13.42
N ALA A 133 -14.45 12.87 -14.51
CA ALA A 133 -13.86 14.20 -14.50
C ALA A 133 -14.52 15.17 -13.48
N PRO A 134 -15.86 15.31 -13.40
CA PRO A 134 -16.48 16.20 -12.41
C PRO A 134 -16.17 15.79 -10.97
N LEU A 135 -16.09 14.48 -10.70
CA LEU A 135 -15.77 13.94 -9.39
C LEU A 135 -14.31 14.19 -9.02
N LEU A 136 -13.37 13.99 -9.95
CA LEU A 136 -11.95 14.29 -9.74
C LEU A 136 -11.73 15.77 -9.44
N GLU A 137 -12.40 16.67 -10.17
CA GLU A 137 -12.37 18.11 -9.91
C GLU A 137 -12.95 18.48 -8.54
N HIS A 138 -14.05 17.85 -8.14
CA HIS A 138 -14.63 18.04 -6.82
C HIS A 138 -13.66 17.64 -5.71
N VAL A 139 -13.12 16.41 -5.78
CA VAL A 139 -12.22 15.86 -4.76
C VAL A 139 -10.92 16.65 -4.68
N THR A 140 -10.29 16.96 -5.80
CA THR A 140 -9.03 17.73 -5.81
C THR A 140 -9.20 19.12 -5.20
N ARG A 141 -10.35 19.76 -5.45
CA ARG A 141 -10.72 21.03 -4.79
C ARG A 141 -10.95 20.86 -3.28
N GLU A 142 -11.69 19.84 -2.87
CA GLU A 142 -12.00 19.58 -1.45
C GLU A 142 -10.73 19.28 -0.64
N TYR A 143 -9.82 18.48 -1.19
CA TYR A 143 -8.56 18.11 -0.52
C TYR A 143 -7.45 19.16 -0.71
N ALA A 144 -7.69 20.19 -1.53
CA ALA A 144 -6.71 21.18 -1.97
C ALA A 144 -5.39 20.55 -2.48
N ILE A 145 -5.53 19.58 -3.38
CA ILE A 145 -4.41 18.87 -4.02
C ILE A 145 -4.54 18.96 -5.56
N PRO A 146 -3.43 19.01 -6.30
CA PRO A 146 -3.48 19.05 -7.77
C PRO A 146 -3.96 17.73 -8.38
N LEU A 147 -4.55 17.86 -9.58
CA LEU A 147 -4.81 16.76 -10.51
C LEU A 147 -3.75 16.77 -11.63
N LEU A 148 -2.93 15.72 -11.67
CA LEU A 148 -1.76 15.64 -12.56
C LEU A 148 -1.93 14.54 -13.62
N GLU A 149 -1.13 14.60 -14.69
CA GLU A 149 -0.92 13.42 -15.53
C GLU A 149 -0.05 12.39 -14.78
N LEU A 150 -0.24 11.10 -15.07
CA LEU A 150 0.53 10.04 -14.41
C LEU A 150 2.05 10.22 -14.55
N LYS A 151 2.50 10.68 -15.74
CA LYS A 151 3.92 10.93 -16.03
C LYS A 151 4.56 12.03 -15.17
N ASP A 152 3.75 12.97 -14.68
CA ASP A 152 4.21 14.13 -13.91
C ASP A 152 4.13 13.87 -12.39
N LEU A 153 3.43 12.81 -11.98
CA LEU A 153 3.16 12.48 -10.58
C LEU A 153 4.45 12.23 -9.78
N VAL A 154 5.40 11.49 -10.36
CA VAL A 154 6.67 11.14 -9.69
C VAL A 154 7.52 12.39 -9.48
N THR A 155 7.64 13.24 -10.51
CA THR A 155 8.39 14.49 -10.44
C THR A 155 7.81 15.40 -9.37
N TYR A 156 6.50 15.64 -9.38
CA TYR A 156 5.83 16.45 -8.37
C TYR A 156 6.03 15.91 -6.96
N ALA A 157 5.83 14.60 -6.76
CA ALA A 157 5.95 14.01 -5.44
C ALA A 157 7.39 14.08 -4.89
N SER A 158 8.41 14.02 -5.78
CA SER A 158 9.82 14.09 -5.38
C SER A 158 10.23 15.40 -4.71
N GLU A 159 9.46 16.49 -4.91
CA GLU A 159 9.68 17.77 -4.22
C GLU A 159 9.39 17.69 -2.71
N PHE A 160 8.60 16.71 -2.28
CA PHE A 160 8.15 16.53 -0.89
C PHE A 160 8.95 15.46 -0.13
N GLY A 161 9.72 14.62 -0.84
CA GLY A 161 10.51 13.56 -0.24
C GLY A 161 10.87 12.44 -1.22
N ALA A 162 11.57 11.43 -0.72
CA ALA A 162 11.92 10.23 -1.46
C ALA A 162 11.10 9.03 -0.98
N SER A 163 10.94 8.01 -1.81
CA SER A 163 10.41 6.73 -1.33
C SER A 163 11.51 5.90 -0.68
N TYR A 164 11.21 5.24 0.44
CA TYR A 164 12.12 4.33 1.12
C TYR A 164 12.11 2.96 0.46
N LYS A 165 12.73 2.85 -0.71
CA LYS A 165 12.93 1.55 -1.35
C LYS A 165 13.97 0.75 -0.56
N PRO A 166 13.69 -0.50 -0.17
CA PRO A 166 14.75 -1.36 0.31
C PRO A 166 15.78 -1.52 -0.81
N ASP A 167 17.06 -1.50 -0.45
CA ASP A 167 18.13 -1.92 -1.37
C ASP A 167 17.73 -3.31 -1.90
N PRO A 168 17.77 -3.58 -3.22
CA PRO A 168 17.46 -4.89 -3.74
C PRO A 168 18.36 -5.91 -3.05
N SER A 169 17.80 -6.58 -2.03
CA SER A 169 18.49 -7.68 -1.38
C SER A 169 18.85 -8.67 -2.49
N GLU A 170 20.11 -9.12 -2.51
CA GLU A 170 20.51 -10.25 -3.35
C GLU A 170 19.41 -11.31 -3.32
N PRO A 171 19.03 -11.88 -4.47
CA PRO A 171 17.92 -12.82 -4.52
C PRO A 171 18.14 -13.91 -3.49
N GLN A 172 17.34 -13.89 -2.42
CA GLN A 172 17.43 -14.94 -1.41
C GLN A 172 17.16 -16.27 -2.14
N PRO A 173 18.04 -17.28 -1.99
CA PRO A 173 17.83 -18.58 -2.60
C PRO A 173 16.43 -19.06 -2.26
N ARG A 174 15.61 -19.26 -3.29
CA ARG A 174 14.22 -19.69 -3.11
C ARG A 174 14.24 -20.92 -2.21
N THR A 175 13.31 -20.99 -1.26
CA THR A 175 13.16 -22.06 -0.25
C THR A 175 13.13 -23.48 -0.85
N ILE A 176 12.96 -23.60 -2.17
CA ILE A 176 13.09 -24.82 -2.98
C ILE A 176 14.51 -25.41 -2.94
N ASP A 177 15.57 -24.60 -2.79
CA ASP A 177 16.96 -25.10 -2.73
C ASP A 177 17.30 -25.79 -1.41
N ARG A 178 16.64 -25.43 -0.30
CA ARG A 178 16.78 -26.18 0.96
C ARG A 178 16.17 -27.59 0.88
N VAL A 179 15.07 -27.74 0.12
CA VAL A 179 14.44 -29.06 -0.06
C VAL A 179 15.30 -29.95 -0.95
N ARG A 180 15.89 -29.40 -2.03
CA ARG A 180 16.80 -30.17 -2.89
C ARG A 180 18.07 -30.62 -2.16
N ASN A 181 18.66 -29.77 -1.33
CA ASN A 181 19.84 -30.13 -0.53
C ASN A 181 19.50 -31.12 0.61
N ALA A 182 18.34 -30.99 1.25
CA ALA A 182 17.90 -31.94 2.28
C ALA A 182 17.53 -33.32 1.70
N VAL A 183 16.96 -33.38 0.48
CA VAL A 183 16.66 -34.64 -0.22
C VAL A 183 17.96 -35.30 -0.72
N SER A 184 18.92 -34.51 -1.22
CA SER A 184 20.24 -35.00 -1.64
C SER A 184 21.03 -35.59 -0.45
N PHE A 185 21.03 -34.90 0.70
CA PHE A 185 21.70 -35.39 1.91
C PHE A 185 21.06 -36.67 2.47
N ARG A 186 19.72 -36.76 2.50
CA ARG A 186 19.01 -38.00 2.91
C ARG A 186 19.27 -39.17 1.96
N GLN A 187 19.41 -38.92 0.66
CA GLN A 187 19.77 -39.97 -0.32
C GLN A 187 21.23 -40.42 -0.18
N LEU A 188 22.15 -39.50 0.14
CA LEU A 188 23.56 -39.80 0.38
C LEU A 188 23.76 -40.66 1.64
N VAL A 189 23.12 -40.29 2.76
CA VAL A 189 23.19 -41.04 4.02
C VAL A 189 22.59 -42.45 3.88
N ARG A 190 21.53 -42.62 3.08
CA ARG A 190 20.91 -43.92 2.82
C ARG A 190 21.75 -44.83 1.92
N ARG A 191 22.65 -44.28 1.09
CA ARG A 191 23.63 -45.04 0.30
C ARG A 191 24.86 -45.42 1.12
N LEU A 192 25.32 -44.56 2.03
CA LEU A 192 26.45 -44.84 2.91
C LEU A 192 26.10 -45.83 4.04
N GLY A 193 24.87 -45.76 4.58
CA GLY A 193 24.40 -46.69 5.61
C GLY A 193 24.18 -48.14 5.14
N LYS A 194 24.11 -48.40 3.83
CA LYS A 194 24.04 -49.76 3.28
C LYS A 194 25.42 -50.40 3.04
N ALA A 195 26.51 -49.66 3.24
CA ALA A 195 27.88 -50.15 3.01
C ALA A 195 28.60 -50.59 4.30
N ILE A 196 28.00 -50.42 5.49
CA ILE A 196 28.65 -50.69 6.79
C ILE A 196 27.74 -51.53 7.73
N GLY A 197 26.91 -52.39 7.14
CA GLY A 197 26.02 -53.29 7.89
C GLY A 197 25.86 -54.61 7.15
N GLY A 198 26.95 -55.37 7.08
CA GLY A 198 26.99 -56.79 6.74
C GLY A 198 27.67 -57.54 7.87
#